data_AF-A0A346SDL9-F1
#
_entry.id   AF-A0A346SDL9-F1
#
_cell.length_a   1.000
_cell.length_b   1.000
_cell.length_c   1.000
_cell.angle_alpha   90.00
_cell.angle_beta   90.00
_cell.angle_gamma   90.00
#
_symmetry.space_group_name_H-M   'P 1'
#
loop_
_entity.id
_entity.type
_entity.pdbx_description
1 polymer ?
#
loop_
_entity_poly.entity_id
_entity_poly.type
_entity_poly.pdbx_seq_one_letter_code
_entity_poly.pdbx_strand_id
1 'polypeptide(L)'
;MKRLLTLFVLTFGATAPLAAEETIETLDVPTWFDGCTALSGTLIANEMDTRCMSSAYDYCELGHPPVERRVCIEKLNAHLLAKTKEIAEGLPDQVAGLSGFKKWSYPRRLEEFRNDEFDPDCSQMTEFMCETFNIVVRWSAARDLERLSDAPGGLKEE
;
A
#
# COMPACT_ATOMS: atom_id res chain seq x y z
N MET A 1 16.07 -64.72 -39.81
CA MET A 1 15.98 -63.36 -40.40
C MET A 1 14.53 -62.90 -40.37
N LYS A 2 14.13 -62.08 -39.38
CA LYS A 2 12.79 -61.47 -39.30
C LYS A 2 12.98 -59.96 -39.31
N ARG A 3 12.53 -59.30 -40.38
CA ARG A 3 12.57 -57.84 -40.53
C ARG A 3 11.39 -57.26 -39.75
N LEU A 4 11.68 -56.47 -38.72
CA LEU A 4 10.67 -55.67 -38.02
C LEU A 4 10.38 -54.42 -38.88
N LEU A 5 9.14 -54.27 -39.33
CA LEU A 5 8.65 -53.10 -40.04
C LEU A 5 8.27 -52.06 -38.98
N THR A 6 9.03 -50.98 -38.87
CA THR A 6 8.71 -49.83 -38.02
C THR A 6 7.73 -48.93 -38.76
N LEU A 7 6.48 -48.87 -38.30
CA LEU A 7 5.43 -48.02 -38.83
C LEU A 7 5.45 -46.68 -38.08
N PHE A 8 5.96 -45.64 -38.74
CA PHE A 8 6.01 -44.28 -38.21
C PHE A 8 4.67 -43.60 -38.51
N VAL A 9 3.76 -43.56 -37.53
CA VAL A 9 2.48 -42.85 -37.65
C VAL A 9 2.72 -41.37 -37.38
N LEU A 10 2.80 -40.57 -38.44
CA LEU A 10 2.78 -39.12 -38.38
C LEU A 10 1.35 -38.64 -38.09
N THR A 11 1.03 -38.46 -36.80
CA THR A 11 -0.17 -37.70 -36.40
C THR A 11 0.10 -36.21 -36.63
N PHE A 12 -0.40 -35.68 -37.75
CA PHE A 12 -0.61 -34.25 -37.91
C PHE A 12 -1.71 -33.80 -36.95
N GLY A 13 -1.31 -33.36 -35.75
CA GLY A 13 -2.21 -32.67 -34.83
C GLY A 13 -2.58 -31.31 -35.42
N ALA A 14 -3.87 -31.13 -35.68
CA ALA A 14 -4.44 -29.86 -36.09
C ALA A 14 -4.08 -28.77 -35.07
N THR A 15 -3.33 -27.75 -35.49
CA THR A 15 -3.15 -26.52 -34.72
C THR A 15 -4.45 -25.73 -34.78
N ALA A 16 -5.33 -25.92 -33.80
CA ALA A 16 -6.39 -24.96 -33.56
C ALA A 16 -5.74 -23.63 -33.10
N PRO A 17 -6.18 -22.46 -33.59
CA PRO A 17 -5.79 -21.21 -33.00
C PRO A 17 -6.51 -21.10 -31.65
N LEU A 18 -5.81 -21.48 -30.58
CA LEU A 18 -6.15 -20.98 -29.25
C LEU A 18 -5.80 -19.50 -29.26
N ALA A 19 -6.78 -18.67 -29.61
CA ALA A 19 -6.85 -17.33 -29.05
C ALA A 19 -7.10 -17.52 -27.56
N ALA A 20 -6.04 -17.83 -26.80
CA ALA A 20 -6.03 -17.64 -25.38
C ALA A 20 -6.13 -16.12 -25.20
N GLU A 21 -7.34 -15.64 -25.00
CA GLU A 21 -7.58 -14.33 -24.44
C GLU A 21 -6.96 -14.40 -23.04
N GLU A 22 -5.69 -14.00 -22.95
CA GLU A 22 -4.96 -13.88 -21.70
C GLU A 22 -5.71 -12.80 -20.92
N THR A 23 -6.67 -13.23 -20.10
CA THR A 23 -7.32 -12.36 -19.13
C THR A 23 -6.22 -11.95 -18.18
N ILE A 24 -5.60 -10.80 -18.46
CA ILE A 24 -4.67 -10.16 -17.54
C ILE A 24 -5.50 -9.92 -16.28
N GLU A 25 -5.24 -10.74 -15.26
CA GLU A 25 -5.88 -10.61 -13.96
C GLU A 25 -5.57 -9.21 -13.45
N THR A 26 -6.60 -8.40 -13.28
CA THR A 26 -6.44 -7.04 -12.77
C THR A 26 -5.92 -7.13 -11.35
N LEU A 27 -4.85 -6.40 -11.05
CA LEU A 27 -4.22 -6.44 -9.75
C LEU A 27 -5.20 -5.87 -8.71
N ASP A 28 -5.44 -6.62 -7.64
CA ASP A 28 -6.14 -6.08 -6.48
C ASP A 28 -5.22 -5.13 -5.70
N VAL A 29 -5.29 -3.84 -6.05
CA VAL A 29 -4.41 -2.78 -5.51
C VAL A 29 -4.39 -2.74 -3.98
N PRO A 30 -5.52 -2.84 -3.25
CA PRO A 30 -5.52 -2.91 -1.79
C PRO A 30 -4.67 -4.06 -1.23
N THR A 31 -4.85 -5.28 -1.73
CA THR A 31 -4.08 -6.46 -1.28
C THR A 31 -2.59 -6.32 -1.61
N TRP A 32 -2.28 -5.83 -2.81
CA TRP A 32 -0.89 -5.57 -3.19
C TRP A 32 -0.24 -4.51 -2.29
N PHE A 33 -0.96 -3.42 -2.00
CA PHE A 33 -0.49 -2.33 -1.15
C PHE A 33 -0.18 -2.81 0.28
N ASP A 34 -1.04 -3.64 0.86
CA ASP A 34 -0.79 -4.28 2.16
C ASP A 34 0.48 -5.13 2.14
N GLY A 35 0.65 -5.94 1.10
CA GLY A 35 1.87 -6.75 0.92
C GLY A 35 3.13 -5.89 0.79
N CYS A 36 3.06 -4.77 0.06
CA CYS A 36 4.17 -3.86 -0.14
C CYS A 36 4.57 -3.14 1.17
N THR A 37 3.58 -2.59 1.89
CA THR A 37 3.82 -1.82 3.12
C THR A 37 4.19 -2.71 4.31
N ALA A 38 3.84 -4.01 4.30
CA ALA A 38 4.33 -4.97 5.27
C ALA A 38 5.87 -5.14 5.25
N LEU A 39 6.52 -4.83 4.12
CA LEU A 39 7.99 -4.89 3.99
C LEU A 39 8.71 -3.71 4.68
N SER A 40 7.97 -2.72 5.18
CA SER A 40 8.51 -1.49 5.78
C SER A 40 9.11 -1.67 7.19
N GLY A 41 9.36 -2.90 7.67
CA GLY A 41 9.93 -3.18 9.00
C GLY A 41 11.41 -2.80 9.21
N THR A 42 11.97 -1.85 8.45
CA THR A 42 13.42 -1.52 8.45
C THR A 42 13.68 -0.02 8.59
N LEU A 43 14.96 0.40 8.62
CA LEU A 43 15.41 1.81 8.73
C LEU A 43 14.84 2.76 7.66
N ILE A 44 14.25 2.22 6.59
CA ILE A 44 13.69 2.97 5.46
C ILE A 44 12.16 2.86 5.38
N ALA A 45 11.50 2.60 6.51
CA ALA A 45 10.05 2.34 6.57
C ALA A 45 9.18 3.39 5.86
N ASN A 46 9.44 4.68 6.12
CA ASN A 46 8.66 5.78 5.55
C ASN A 46 8.90 5.94 4.03
N GLU A 47 10.12 5.67 3.57
CA GLU A 47 10.47 5.67 2.14
C GLU A 47 9.75 4.52 1.42
N MET A 48 9.71 3.34 2.04
CA MET A 48 8.98 2.19 1.51
C MET A 48 7.48 2.47 1.41
N ASP A 49 6.86 2.99 2.47
CA ASP A 49 5.45 3.39 2.44
C ASP A 49 5.15 4.37 1.30
N THR A 50 5.99 5.40 1.15
CA THR A 50 5.84 6.41 0.09
C THR A 50 5.93 5.78 -1.30
N ARG A 51 6.87 4.85 -1.52
CA ARG A 51 7.01 4.13 -2.79
C ARG A 51 5.82 3.23 -3.07
N CYS A 52 5.38 2.46 -2.08
CA CYS A 52 4.19 1.61 -2.19
C CYS A 52 2.95 2.44 -2.53
N MET A 53 2.77 3.58 -1.85
CA MET A 53 1.67 4.51 -2.10
C MET A 53 1.72 5.07 -3.53
N SER A 54 2.86 5.62 -3.95
CA SER A 54 3.02 6.15 -5.32
C SER A 54 2.71 5.08 -6.36
N SER A 55 3.28 3.88 -6.21
CA SER A 55 3.07 2.79 -7.16
C SER A 55 1.61 2.32 -7.23
N ALA A 56 0.89 2.33 -6.10
CA ALA A 56 -0.53 1.99 -6.06
C ALA A 56 -1.37 3.02 -6.84
N TYR A 57 -1.14 4.32 -6.63
CA TYR A 57 -1.83 5.37 -7.39
C TYR A 57 -1.41 5.40 -8.86
N ASP A 58 -0.13 5.20 -9.17
CA ASP A 58 0.37 5.11 -10.54
C ASP A 58 -0.28 3.95 -11.28
N TYR A 59 -0.48 2.80 -10.62
CA TYR A 59 -1.22 1.69 -11.21
C TYR A 59 -2.70 2.06 -11.45
N CYS A 60 -3.36 2.71 -10.50
CA CYS A 60 -4.74 3.17 -10.70
C CYS A 60 -4.87 4.19 -11.86
N GLU A 61 -3.90 5.09 -12.03
CA GLU A 61 -3.93 6.14 -13.05
C GLU A 61 -3.49 5.65 -14.44
N LEU A 62 -2.46 4.81 -14.50
CA LEU A 62 -1.82 4.40 -15.75
C LEU A 62 -2.20 2.97 -16.16
N GLY A 63 -2.51 2.10 -15.21
CA GLY A 63 -2.87 0.70 -15.42
C GLY A 63 -4.33 0.46 -15.80
N HIS A 64 -5.21 1.45 -15.60
CA HIS A 64 -6.65 1.35 -15.88
C HIS A 64 -7.15 2.30 -16.99
N PRO A 65 -8.20 1.89 -17.72
CA PRO A 65 -8.90 2.79 -18.65
C PRO A 65 -9.52 3.97 -17.89
N PRO A 66 -9.68 5.16 -18.51
CA PRO A 66 -10.12 6.38 -17.82
C PRO A 66 -11.38 6.27 -16.96
N VAL A 67 -12.34 5.41 -17.37
CA VAL A 67 -13.59 5.17 -16.63
C VAL A 67 -13.41 4.37 -15.33
N GLU A 68 -12.33 3.61 -15.20
CA GLU A 68 -12.04 2.76 -14.03
C GLU A 68 -11.05 3.40 -13.05
N ARG A 69 -10.27 4.40 -13.47
CA ARG A 69 -9.23 5.04 -12.63
C ARG A 69 -9.78 5.55 -11.32
N ARG A 70 -10.89 6.30 -11.40
CA ARG A 70 -11.57 6.85 -10.22
C ARG A 70 -12.05 5.74 -9.29
N VAL A 71 -12.61 4.66 -9.83
CA VAL A 71 -13.09 3.51 -9.05
C VAL A 71 -11.91 2.80 -8.36
N CYS A 72 -10.76 2.68 -9.02
CA CYS A 72 -9.55 2.12 -8.43
C CYS A 72 -9.05 2.99 -7.26
N ILE A 73 -8.97 4.32 -7.46
CA ILE A 73 -8.57 5.27 -6.43
C ILE A 73 -9.54 5.26 -5.25
N GLU A 74 -10.85 5.27 -5.49
CA GLU A 74 -11.86 5.24 -4.43
C GLU A 74 -11.76 3.96 -3.58
N LYS A 75 -11.49 2.80 -4.21
CA LYS A 75 -11.23 1.55 -3.49
C LYS A 75 -9.97 1.63 -2.63
N LEU A 76 -8.88 2.19 -3.16
CA LEU A 76 -7.65 2.39 -2.40
C LEU A 76 -7.87 3.36 -1.23
N ASN A 77 -8.55 4.49 -1.46
CA ASN A 77 -8.91 5.48 -0.44
C ASN A 77 -9.74 4.85 0.69
N ALA A 78 -10.76 4.06 0.35
CA ALA A 78 -11.57 3.37 1.34
C ALA A 78 -10.75 2.37 2.17
N HIS A 79 -9.82 1.66 1.53
CA HIS A 79 -8.88 0.76 2.21
C HIS A 79 -7.96 1.51 3.18
N LEU A 80 -7.36 2.62 2.73
CA LEU A 80 -6.48 3.46 3.56
C LEU A 80 -7.22 4.05 4.75
N LEU A 81 -8.46 4.51 4.58
CA LEU A 81 -9.31 4.98 5.68
C LEU A 81 -9.55 3.87 6.72
N ALA A 82 -9.87 2.66 6.28
CA ALA A 82 -10.08 1.52 7.16
C ALA A 82 -8.81 1.17 7.96
N LYS A 83 -7.65 1.13 7.28
CA LYS A 83 -6.35 0.89 7.93
C LYS A 83 -5.97 2.01 8.90
N THR A 84 -6.21 3.26 8.52
CA THR A 84 -5.94 4.42 9.40
C THR A 84 -6.75 4.30 10.69
N LYS A 85 -8.02 3.91 10.59
CA LYS A 85 -8.89 3.69 11.74
C LYS A 85 -8.40 2.53 12.62
N GLU A 86 -8.04 1.39 12.01
CA GLU A 86 -7.49 0.23 12.72
C GLU A 86 -6.23 0.61 13.53
N ILE A 87 -5.29 1.32 12.91
CA ILE A 87 -4.08 1.81 13.58
C ILE A 87 -4.47 2.77 14.71
N ALA A 88 -5.33 3.76 14.44
CA ALA A 88 -5.74 4.78 15.40
C ALA A 88 -6.36 4.19 16.67
N GLU A 89 -7.15 3.13 16.54
CA GLU A 89 -7.75 2.40 17.67
C GLU A 89 -6.70 1.67 18.54
N GLY A 90 -5.55 1.33 17.96
CA GLY A 90 -4.43 0.69 18.67
C GLY A 90 -3.42 1.64 19.29
N LEU A 91 -3.44 2.94 18.97
CA LEU A 91 -2.42 3.90 19.43
C LEU A 91 -2.53 4.19 20.94
N PRO A 92 -1.47 3.94 21.73
CA PRO A 92 -1.50 4.21 23.16
C PRO A 92 -1.39 5.71 23.46
N ASP A 93 -2.05 6.18 24.52
CA ASP A 93 -1.91 7.58 24.99
C ASP A 93 -0.49 7.89 25.47
N GLN A 94 0.22 6.88 25.97
CA GLN A 94 1.59 6.99 26.46
C GLN A 94 2.38 5.75 26.06
N VAL A 95 3.61 5.96 25.57
CA VAL A 95 4.52 4.88 25.19
C VAL A 95 5.65 4.82 26.22
N ALA A 96 5.74 3.70 26.93
CA ALA A 96 6.83 3.45 27.87
C ALA A 96 8.16 3.22 27.13
N GLY A 97 9.26 3.76 27.65
CA GLY A 97 10.59 3.52 27.08
C GLY A 97 11.00 4.43 25.92
N LEU A 98 10.15 5.39 25.50
CA LEU A 98 10.60 6.47 24.62
C LEU A 98 11.63 7.36 25.31
N SER A 99 12.67 7.74 24.57
CA SER A 99 13.72 8.66 25.02
C SER A 99 13.96 9.78 24.00
N GLY A 100 14.67 10.84 24.44
CA GLY A 100 15.08 11.97 23.61
C GLY A 100 13.92 12.66 22.89
N PHE A 101 14.11 12.95 21.60
CA PHE A 101 13.13 13.66 20.77
C PHE A 101 11.79 12.91 20.66
N LYS A 102 11.80 11.57 20.60
CA LYS A 102 10.59 10.75 20.44
C LYS A 102 9.63 10.89 21.61
N LYS A 103 10.17 10.95 22.84
CA LYS A 103 9.35 11.15 24.07
C LYS A 103 8.60 12.47 24.05
N TRP A 104 9.21 13.51 23.48
CA TRP A 104 8.60 14.84 23.40
C TRP A 104 7.66 14.97 22.20
N SER A 105 8.01 14.37 21.06
CA SER A 105 7.23 14.52 19.83
C SER A 105 5.97 13.66 19.78
N TYR A 106 5.97 12.47 20.40
CA TYR A 106 4.84 11.53 20.30
C TYR A 106 3.51 12.12 20.82
N PRO A 107 3.42 12.68 22.05
CA PRO A 107 2.13 13.19 22.55
C PRO A 107 1.57 14.31 21.68
N ARG A 108 2.42 15.21 21.20
CA ARG A 108 2.03 16.30 20.31
C ARG A 108 1.50 15.79 18.97
N ARG A 109 2.21 14.84 18.34
CA ARG A 109 1.78 14.23 17.07
C ARG A 109 0.48 13.45 17.22
N LEU A 110 0.31 12.76 18.35
CA LEU A 110 -0.93 12.03 18.65
C LEU A 110 -2.12 12.98 18.83
N GLU A 111 -1.90 14.11 19.51
CA GLU A 111 -2.90 15.16 19.67
C GLU A 111 -3.28 15.79 18.31
N GLU A 112 -2.29 16.22 17.51
CA GLU A 112 -2.48 16.74 16.15
C GLU A 112 -3.28 15.75 15.28
N PHE A 113 -2.97 14.45 15.38
CA PHE A 113 -3.66 13.39 14.65
C PHE A 113 -5.12 13.16 15.09
N ARG A 114 -5.39 13.25 16.40
CA ARG A 114 -6.74 13.05 16.96
C ARG A 114 -7.66 14.26 16.76
N ASN A 115 -7.09 15.46 16.78
CA ASN A 115 -7.84 16.71 16.58
C ASN A 115 -8.12 17.02 15.11
N ASP A 116 -7.62 16.19 14.19
CA ASP A 116 -7.76 16.41 12.76
C ASP A 116 -7.18 17.73 12.27
N GLU A 117 -6.05 18.15 12.86
CA GLU A 117 -5.37 19.41 12.51
C GLU A 117 -4.61 19.34 11.17
N PHE A 118 -4.80 18.27 10.39
CA PHE A 118 -4.27 18.13 9.04
C PHE A 118 -5.20 18.84 8.05
N ASP A 119 -5.04 20.16 7.90
CA ASP A 119 -5.73 20.95 6.87
C ASP A 119 -4.73 21.37 5.76
N PRO A 120 -4.55 20.56 4.71
CA PRO A 120 -3.66 20.91 3.61
C PRO A 120 -4.25 22.03 2.76
N ASP A 121 -3.38 22.90 2.26
CA ASP A 121 -3.78 23.92 1.28
C ASP A 121 -4.20 23.26 -0.04
N CYS A 122 -5.51 23.14 -0.23
CA CYS A 122 -6.12 22.55 -1.42
C CYS A 122 -6.44 23.57 -2.52
N SER A 123 -5.94 24.81 -2.43
CA SER A 123 -6.26 25.89 -3.38
C SER A 123 -5.92 25.58 -4.85
N GLN A 124 -4.98 24.67 -5.10
CA GLN A 124 -4.55 24.26 -6.44
C GLN A 124 -5.00 22.84 -6.83
N MET A 125 -5.87 22.21 -6.04
CA MET A 125 -6.31 20.83 -6.24
C MET A 125 -7.80 20.75 -6.54
N THR A 126 -8.23 19.69 -7.24
CA THR A 126 -9.66 19.36 -7.28
C THR A 126 -10.07 18.83 -5.91
N GLU A 127 -11.36 18.91 -5.60
CA GLU A 127 -11.93 18.35 -4.36
C GLU A 127 -11.53 16.88 -4.17
N PHE A 128 -11.62 16.08 -5.23
CA PHE A 128 -11.23 14.66 -5.20
C PHE A 128 -9.74 14.45 -4.92
N MET A 129 -8.86 15.26 -5.51
CA MET A 129 -7.42 15.17 -5.24
C MET A 129 -7.09 15.62 -3.81
N CYS A 130 -7.77 16.67 -3.31
CA CYS A 130 -7.64 17.15 -1.94
C CYS A 130 -8.07 16.07 -0.93
N GLU A 131 -9.22 15.44 -1.14
CA GLU A 131 -9.72 14.34 -0.31
C GLU A 131 -8.74 13.15 -0.30
N THR A 132 -8.27 12.75 -1.48
CA THR A 132 -7.27 11.68 -1.62
C THR A 132 -5.97 12.03 -0.88
N PHE A 133 -5.48 13.25 -1.04
CA PHE A 133 -4.27 13.71 -0.34
C PHE A 133 -4.45 13.69 1.18
N ASN A 134 -5.59 14.15 1.69
CA ASN A 134 -5.93 14.09 3.10
C ASN A 134 -5.91 12.66 3.65
N ILE A 135 -6.51 11.71 2.93
CA ILE A 135 -6.52 10.29 3.32
C ILE A 135 -5.09 9.75 3.40
N VAL A 136 -4.26 10.04 2.40
CA VAL A 136 -2.86 9.58 2.35
C VAL A 136 -2.03 10.16 3.49
N VAL A 137 -2.16 11.46 3.75
CA VAL A 137 -1.43 12.14 4.85
C VAL A 137 -1.84 11.56 6.20
N ARG A 138 -3.15 11.35 6.43
CA ARG A 138 -3.63 10.76 7.70
C ARG A 138 -3.17 9.32 7.88
N TRP A 139 -3.22 8.50 6.83
CA TRP A 139 -2.69 7.14 6.88
C TRP A 139 -1.19 7.13 7.22
N SER A 140 -0.41 8.00 6.57
CA SER A 140 1.02 8.13 6.81
C SER A 140 1.33 8.57 8.25
N ALA A 141 0.57 9.54 8.78
CA ALA A 141 0.70 9.99 10.17
C ALA A 141 0.38 8.87 11.18
N ALA A 142 -0.68 8.09 10.93
CA ALA A 142 -1.04 6.94 11.76
C ALA A 142 0.08 5.90 11.78
N ARG A 143 0.66 5.58 10.62
CA ARG A 143 1.79 4.64 10.48
C ARG A 143 3.07 5.11 11.18
N ASP A 144 3.38 6.40 11.12
CA ASP A 144 4.52 6.96 11.87
C ASP A 144 4.31 6.84 13.38
N LEU A 145 3.10 7.14 13.87
CA LEU A 145 2.73 7.00 15.28
C LEU A 145 2.79 5.53 15.75
N GLU A 146 2.27 4.60 14.95
CA GLU A 146 2.33 3.15 15.22
C GLU A 146 3.77 2.69 15.43
N ARG A 147 4.66 3.02 14.48
CA ARG A 147 6.09 2.67 14.58
C ARG A 147 6.79 3.33 15.76
N LEU A 148 6.43 4.57 16.09
CA LEU A 148 6.96 5.24 17.26
C LEU A 148 6.50 4.52 18.54
N SER A 149 5.28 3.99 18.58
CA SER A 149 4.75 3.25 19.72
C SER A 149 5.32 1.84 19.87
N ASP A 150 5.66 1.18 18.77
CA ASP A 150 6.25 -0.17 18.74
C ASP A 150 7.77 -0.19 18.87
N ALA A 151 8.43 0.97 18.79
CA ALA A 151 9.89 1.03 18.85
C ALA A 151 10.37 0.51 20.22
N PRO A 152 11.14 -0.60 20.28
CA PRO A 152 11.70 -1.08 21.53
C PRO A 152 12.53 0.03 22.16
N GLY A 153 12.27 0.28 23.46
CA GLY A 153 12.88 1.34 24.23
C GLY A 153 14.39 1.44 23.98
N GLY A 154 14.83 2.68 23.77
CA GLY A 154 16.08 3.04 23.08
C GLY A 154 17.31 2.21 23.42
N LEU A 155 18.20 2.11 22.43
CA LEU A 155 19.62 1.85 22.62
C LEU A 155 20.08 2.55 23.90
N LYS A 156 20.52 1.77 24.88
CA LYS A 156 21.23 2.30 26.03
C LYS A 156 22.45 3.02 25.46
N GLU A 157 22.50 4.33 25.59
CA GLU A 157 23.76 5.06 25.50
C GLU A 157 24.59 4.56 26.68
N GLU A 158 25.54 3.66 26.39
CA GLU A 158 26.64 3.28 27.28
C GLU A 158 27.71 4.38 27.29
#